data_AF-A0A0C9UFM6-F1
#
_entry.id   AF-A0A0C9UFM6-F1
#
_cell.length_a   1.000
_cell.length_b   1.000
_cell.length_c   1.000
_cell.angle_alpha   90.00
_cell.angle_beta   90.00
_cell.angle_gamma   90.00
#
_symmetry.space_group_name_H-M   'P 1'
#
loop_
_entity.id
_entity.type
_entity.pdbx_description
1 polymer ?
#
loop_
_entity_poly.entity_id
_entity_poly.type
_entity_poly.pdbx_seq_one_letter_code
_entity_poly.pdbx_strand_id
1 'polypeptide(L)'
;MAAPEKAKLSLPSDFDRENYERLRLITLADTEFLLQQGQANDALKHLRESLGLKSFLVQRNHSAATGQIAKHRSETEIENADRRVQKWAEVYCRAFNAMGKLKPLGDDGNHGRG
;
A
#
# COMPACT_ATOMS: atom_id res chain seq x y z
N MET A 1 19.11 -9.62 -22.06
CA MET A 1 17.75 -10.13 -21.85
C MET A 1 17.69 -10.72 -20.44
N ALA A 2 16.78 -10.27 -19.59
CA ALA A 2 16.61 -10.83 -18.25
C ALA A 2 16.13 -12.29 -18.37
N ALA A 3 16.63 -13.17 -17.52
CA ALA A 3 16.18 -14.55 -17.47
C ALA A 3 14.66 -14.60 -17.23
N PRO A 4 13.92 -15.53 -17.86
CA PRO A 4 12.46 -15.58 -17.77
C PRO A 4 11.96 -15.70 -16.32
N GLU A 5 12.74 -16.30 -15.41
CA GLU A 5 12.42 -16.35 -13.98
C GLU A 5 12.49 -15.01 -13.24
N LYS A 6 13.14 -13.99 -13.81
CA LYS A 6 13.23 -12.63 -13.25
C LYS A 6 12.28 -11.64 -13.92
N ALA A 7 11.56 -12.08 -14.95
CA ALA A 7 10.58 -11.24 -15.61
C ALA A 7 9.42 -11.01 -14.63
N LYS A 8 9.06 -9.74 -14.42
CA LYS A 8 7.89 -9.39 -13.62
C LYS A 8 6.67 -9.96 -14.34
N LEU A 9 5.90 -10.78 -13.64
CA LEU A 9 4.60 -11.26 -14.13
C LEU A 9 3.71 -10.03 -14.39
N SER A 10 3.35 -9.81 -15.65
CA SER A 10 2.40 -8.75 -16.01
C SER A 10 1.02 -9.14 -15.49
N LEU A 11 0.47 -8.31 -14.61
CA LEU A 11 -0.89 -8.46 -14.12
C LEU A 11 -1.87 -7.77 -15.06
N PRO A 12 -3.15 -8.14 -15.05
CA PRO A 12 -4.17 -7.41 -15.81
C PRO A 12 -4.06 -5.89 -15.65
N SER A 13 -3.83 -5.38 -14.43
CA SER A 13 -3.62 -3.95 -14.13
C SER A 13 -2.42 -3.26 -14.82
N ASP A 14 -1.50 -4.02 -15.44
CA ASP A 14 -0.41 -3.51 -16.27
C ASP A 14 -0.82 -3.29 -17.74
N PHE A 15 -1.99 -3.78 -18.17
CA PHE A 15 -2.50 -3.64 -19.54
C PHE A 15 -3.57 -2.55 -19.66
N ASP A 16 -3.68 -1.97 -20.86
CA ASP A 16 -4.76 -1.03 -21.22
C ASP A 16 -6.08 -1.76 -21.47
N ARG A 17 -7.20 -1.07 -21.20
CA ARG A 17 -8.55 -1.63 -21.22
C ARG A 17 -8.94 -2.27 -22.56
N GLU A 18 -8.44 -1.72 -23.67
CA GLU A 18 -8.62 -2.27 -25.03
C GLU A 18 -8.09 -3.71 -25.18
N ASN A 19 -7.09 -4.08 -24.39
CA ASN A 19 -6.53 -5.44 -24.41
C ASN A 19 -7.32 -6.43 -23.56
N TYR A 20 -8.18 -5.99 -22.63
CA TYR A 20 -8.93 -6.90 -21.76
C TYR A 20 -10.00 -7.67 -22.52
N GLU A 21 -10.71 -7.00 -23.43
CA GLU A 21 -11.71 -7.65 -24.29
C GLU A 21 -11.03 -8.57 -25.30
N ARG A 22 -9.92 -8.10 -25.91
CA ARG A 22 -9.15 -8.87 -26.88
C ARG A 22 -8.53 -10.13 -26.29
N LEU A 23 -8.04 -10.06 -25.06
CA LEU A 23 -7.36 -11.17 -24.38
C LEU A 23 -8.29 -11.97 -23.45
N ARG A 24 -9.59 -11.62 -23.40
CA ARG A 24 -10.59 -12.23 -22.49
C ARG A 24 -10.12 -12.28 -21.03
N LEU A 25 -9.40 -11.25 -20.58
CA LEU A 25 -8.81 -11.18 -19.23
C LEU A 25 -9.81 -10.73 -18.17
N ILE A 26 -11.09 -10.61 -18.51
CA ILE A 26 -12.12 -10.03 -17.63
C ILE A 26 -12.21 -10.79 -16.29
N THR A 27 -12.26 -12.13 -16.35
CA THR A 27 -12.31 -12.95 -15.13
C THR A 27 -11.03 -12.86 -14.31
N LEU A 28 -9.87 -12.75 -14.96
CA LEU A 28 -8.58 -12.56 -14.30
C LEU A 28 -8.49 -11.18 -13.64
N ALA A 29 -9.04 -10.16 -14.28
CA ALA A 29 -9.13 -8.79 -13.76
C ALA A 29 -10.01 -8.75 -12.49
N ASP A 30 -11.13 -9.45 -12.48
CA ASP A 30 -11.99 -9.57 -11.29
C ASP A 30 -11.26 -10.26 -10.12
N THR A 31 -10.54 -11.35 -10.41
CA THR A 31 -9.73 -12.02 -9.38
C THR A 31 -8.59 -11.15 -8.88
N GLU A 32 -7.94 -10.38 -9.76
CA GLU A 32 -6.91 -9.42 -9.37
C GLU A 32 -7.50 -8.31 -8.50
N PHE A 33 -8.68 -7.81 -8.84
CA PHE A 33 -9.36 -6.78 -8.06
C PHE A 33 -9.58 -7.23 -6.61
N LEU A 34 -10.07 -8.46 -6.40
CA LEU A 34 -10.24 -9.04 -5.06
C LEU A 34 -8.91 -9.18 -4.32
N LEU A 35 -7.86 -9.59 -5.02
CA LEU A 35 -6.52 -9.72 -4.44
C LEU A 35 -5.96 -8.36 -4.00
N GLN A 36 -6.10 -7.34 -4.83
CA GLN A 36 -5.69 -5.98 -4.50
C GLN A 36 -6.51 -5.40 -3.34
N GLN A 37 -7.82 -5.70 -3.27
CA GLN A 37 -8.66 -5.31 -2.15
C GLN A 37 -8.16 -5.94 -0.84
N GLY A 38 -7.79 -7.22 -0.85
CA GLY A 38 -7.16 -7.90 0.29
C GLY A 38 -5.87 -7.19 0.71
N GLN A 39 -4.97 -6.92 -0.24
CA GLN A 39 -3.70 -6.24 0.03
C GLN A 39 -3.90 -4.83 0.60
N ALA A 40 -4.89 -4.07 0.11
CA ALA A 40 -5.21 -2.76 0.64
C ALA A 40 -5.74 -2.84 2.08
N ASN A 41 -6.60 -3.82 2.38
CA ASN A 41 -7.10 -4.05 3.74
C ASN A 41 -5.98 -4.43 4.72
N ASP A 42 -5.08 -5.32 4.31
CA ASP A 42 -3.91 -5.71 5.11
C ASP A 42 -2.98 -4.51 5.35
N ALA A 43 -2.73 -3.70 4.31
CA ALA A 43 -1.95 -2.48 4.43
C ALA A 43 -2.59 -1.48 5.41
N LEU A 44 -3.92 -1.31 5.37
CA LEU A 44 -4.65 -0.46 6.32
C LEU A 44 -4.54 -0.97 7.76
N LYS A 45 -4.60 -2.29 7.97
CA LYS A 45 -4.41 -2.89 9.29
C LYS A 45 -3.01 -2.57 9.84
N HIS A 46 -1.98 -2.77 9.02
CA HIS A 46 -0.61 -2.45 9.41
C HIS A 46 -0.35 -0.96 9.61
N LEU A 47 -1.00 -0.10 8.84
CA LEU A 47 -0.97 1.36 9.05
C LEU A 47 -1.55 1.72 10.41
N ARG A 48 -2.70 1.16 10.77
CA ARG A 48 -3.34 1.40 12.07
C ARG A 48 -2.44 0.93 13.22
N GLU A 49 -1.86 -0.26 13.12
CA GLU A 49 -0.91 -0.79 14.11
C GLU A 49 0.32 0.11 14.25
N SER A 50 0.91 0.53 13.13
CA SER A 50 2.12 1.36 13.13
C SER A 50 1.87 2.77 13.69
N LEU A 51 0.72 3.37 13.38
CA LEU A 51 0.31 4.66 13.95
C LEU A 51 0.02 4.56 15.45
N GLY A 52 -0.61 3.46 15.89
CA GLY A 52 -0.82 3.17 17.30
C GLY A 52 0.49 3.07 18.08
N LEU A 53 1.45 2.29 17.53
CA LEU A 53 2.80 2.17 18.10
C LEU A 53 3.53 3.52 18.15
N LYS A 54 3.49 4.31 17.07
CA LYS A 54 4.11 5.64 17.05
C LYS A 54 3.52 6.54 18.13
N SER A 55 2.19 6.59 18.25
CA SER A 55 1.50 7.42 19.23
C SER A 55 1.87 7.03 20.66
N PHE A 56 1.92 5.73 20.94
CA PHE A 56 2.35 5.19 22.23
C PHE A 56 3.81 5.54 22.56
N LEU A 57 4.72 5.39 21.59
CA LEU A 57 6.14 5.72 21.75
C LEU A 57 6.37 7.21 22.00
N VAL A 58 5.67 8.09 21.27
CA VAL A 58 5.74 9.54 21.47
C VAL A 58 5.25 9.93 22.88
N GLN A 59 4.13 9.37 23.32
CA GLN A 59 3.59 9.64 24.67
C GLN A 59 4.53 9.14 25.78
N ARG A 60 5.12 7.95 25.60
CA ARG A 60 6.12 7.39 26.52
C ARG A 60 7.39 8.23 26.58
N ASN A 61 7.91 8.66 25.43
CA ASN A 61 9.10 9.51 25.35
C ASN A 61 8.90 10.85 26.07
N HIS A 62 7.73 11.47 25.89
CA HIS A 62 7.38 12.73 26.58
C HIS A 62 7.31 12.58 28.10
N SER A 63 6.98 11.38 28.61
CA SER A 63 6.77 11.15 30.05
C SER A 63 8.00 10.62 30.79
N ALA A 64 8.94 9.95 30.10
CA ALA A 64 9.97 9.11 30.74
C ALA A 64 11.43 9.44 30.38
N ALA A 65 11.70 10.33 29.43
CA ALA A 65 13.06 10.51 28.91
C ALA A 65 13.93 11.44 29.78
N THR A 66 14.50 10.92 30.87
CA THR A 66 15.55 11.60 31.65
C THR A 66 16.93 11.09 31.21
N GLY A 67 17.51 11.69 30.15
CA GLY A 67 18.89 11.44 29.71
C GLY A 67 19.10 11.38 28.19
N GLN A 68 20.27 11.81 27.71
CA GLN A 68 20.58 11.92 26.26
C GLN A 68 20.54 10.58 25.50
N ILE A 69 21.00 9.47 26.11
CA ILE A 69 21.00 8.14 25.46
C ILE A 69 19.58 7.58 25.31
N ALA A 70 18.74 7.76 26.33
CA ALA A 70 17.33 7.34 26.31
C ALA A 70 16.53 8.13 25.26
N LYS A 71 16.85 9.41 25.09
CA LYS A 71 16.29 10.27 24.04
C LYS A 71 16.63 9.78 22.64
N HIS A 72 17.91 9.49 22.36
CA HIS A 72 18.36 9.03 21.04
C HIS A 72 17.77 7.66 20.62
N ARG A 73 17.61 6.73 21.58
CA ARG A 73 16.95 5.44 21.32
C ARG A 73 15.46 5.61 21.02
N SER A 74 14.77 6.44 21.80
CA SER A 74 13.35 6.72 21.61
C SER A 74 13.08 7.42 20.28
N GLU A 75 13.95 8.34 19.86
CA GLU A 75 13.90 8.98 18.53
C GLU A 75 14.08 7.96 17.40
N THR A 76 15.04 7.03 17.54
CA THR A 76 15.25 5.96 16.56
C THR A 76 14.04 5.03 16.43
N GLU A 77 13.36 4.72 17.54
CA GLU A 77 12.14 3.91 17.52
C GLU A 77 10.97 4.62 16.83
N ILE A 78 10.83 5.94 17.02
CA ILE A 78 9.83 6.76 16.34
C ILE A 78 10.10 6.83 14.84
N GLU A 79 11.35 7.07 14.43
CA GLU A 79 11.73 7.07 13.00
C GLU A 79 11.46 5.71 12.33
N ASN A 80 11.73 4.60 13.03
CA ASN A 80 11.44 3.27 12.50
C ASN A 80 9.94 3.03 12.36
N ALA A 81 9.12 3.52 13.29
CA ALA A 81 7.67 3.48 13.16
C ALA A 81 7.20 4.32 11.96
N ASP A 82 7.80 5.49 11.73
CA ASP A 82 7.48 6.33 10.57
C ASP A 82 7.83 5.67 9.24
N ARG A 83 8.99 5.03 9.13
CA ARG A 83 9.36 4.26 7.93
C ARG A 83 8.38 3.12 7.66
N ARG A 84 7.87 2.47 8.71
CA ARG A 84 6.82 1.44 8.57
C ARG A 84 5.53 2.03 8.05
N VAL A 85 5.10 3.18 8.57
CA VAL A 85 3.91 3.89 8.08
C VAL A 85 4.06 4.23 6.61
N GLN A 86 5.18 4.84 6.20
CA GLN A 86 5.43 5.19 4.80
C GLN A 86 5.40 3.96 3.88
N LYS A 87 6.07 2.87 4.28
CA LYS A 87 6.08 1.62 3.52
C LYS A 87 4.67 1.08 3.29
N TRP A 88 3.85 0.99 4.33
CA TRP A 88 2.49 0.45 4.20
C TRP A 88 1.55 1.41 3.47
N ALA A 89 1.76 2.72 3.59
CA ALA A 89 1.05 3.72 2.79
C ALA A 89 1.35 3.56 1.30
N GLU A 90 2.61 3.33 0.93
CA GLU A 90 2.97 3.05 -0.47
C GLU A 90 2.29 1.77 -1.00
N VAL A 91 2.27 0.70 -0.21
CA VAL A 91 1.60 -0.55 -0.60
C VAL A 91 0.11 -0.32 -0.80
N TYR A 92 -0.55 0.39 0.12
CA TYR A 92 -1.95 0.76 -0.01
C TYR A 92 -2.20 1.57 -1.29
N CYS A 93 -1.42 2.63 -1.52
CA CYS A 93 -1.56 3.48 -2.71
C CYS A 93 -1.36 2.68 -4.00
N ARG A 94 -0.41 1.75 -4.04
CA ARG A 94 -0.19 0.88 -5.21
C ARG A 94 -1.40 -0.02 -5.46
N ALA A 95 -1.90 -0.71 -4.43
CA ALA A 95 -3.06 -1.57 -4.55
C ALA A 95 -4.33 -0.79 -4.94
N PHE A 96 -4.51 0.40 -4.37
CA PHE A 96 -5.63 1.30 -4.69
C PHE A 96 -5.58 1.81 -6.13
N ASN A 97 -4.40 2.23 -6.62
CA ASN A 97 -4.23 2.64 -8.01
C ASN A 97 -4.47 1.47 -8.98
N ALA A 98 -4.04 0.25 -8.64
CA ALA A 98 -4.30 -0.94 -9.43
C ALA A 98 -5.81 -1.24 -9.51
N MET A 99 -6.51 -1.18 -8.38
CA MET A 99 -7.98 -1.30 -8.35
C MET A 99 -8.68 -0.22 -9.18
N GLY A 100 -8.18 1.02 -9.16
CA GLY A 100 -8.71 2.12 -9.97
C GLY A 100 -8.63 1.86 -11.46
N LYS A 101 -7.55 1.21 -11.94
CA LYS A 101 -7.40 0.80 -13.34
C LYS A 101 -8.29 -0.37 -13.75
N LEU A 102 -8.64 -1.23 -12.80
CA LEU A 102 -9.50 -2.40 -13.01
C LEU A 102 -11.00 -2.05 -12.99
N LYS A 103 -11.38 -0.97 -12.29
CA LYS A 103 -12.79 -0.56 -12.19
C LYS A 103 -13.29 -0.01 -13.53
N PRO A 104 -14.50 -0.39 -13.99
CA PRO A 104 -15.10 0.27 -15.15
C PRO A 104 -15.23 1.78 -14.89
N LEU A 105 -14.93 2.59 -15.91
CA LEU A 105 -15.24 4.03 -15.92
C LEU A 105 -16.64 4.24 -15.34
N GLY A 106 -16.75 5.07 -14.30
CA GLY A 106 -18.04 5.64 -13.95
C GLY A 106 -18.59 6.45 -15.12
N ASP A 107 -19.89 6.71 -15.10
CA ASP A 107 -20.61 7.48 -16.14
C ASP A 107 -20.04 8.91 -16.35
N ASP A 108 -19.19 9.36 -15.44
CA ASP A 108 -18.51 10.66 -15.40
C ASP A 108 -17.06 10.63 -15.90
N GLY A 109 -16.52 9.46 -16.27
CA GLY A 109 -15.13 9.32 -16.71
C GLY A 109 -14.07 9.63 -15.66
N ASN A 110 -14.47 9.78 -14.39
CA ASN A 110 -13.56 10.18 -13.31
C ASN A 110 -13.27 9.02 -12.35
N HIS A 111 -11.99 8.76 -12.10
CA HIS A 111 -11.57 7.81 -11.06
C HIS A 111 -11.57 8.49 -9.69
N GLY A 112 -12.73 8.97 -9.23
CA GLY A 112 -13.01 9.34 -7.84
C GLY A 112 -11.84 9.90 -7.02
N ARG A 113 -11.06 10.84 -7.58
CA ARG A 113 -10.12 11.68 -6.83
C ARG A 113 -10.88 12.91 -6.36
N GLY A 114 -11.42 12.83 -5.15
CA GLY A 114 -11.83 13.99 -4.35
C GLY A 114 -10.78 14.26 -3.30
#